data_AF-A0A3S7X4Q0-F1
#
_entry.id   AF-A0A3S7X4Q0-F1
#
_cell.length_a   1.000
_cell.length_b   1.000
_cell.length_c   1.000
_cell.angle_alpha   90.00
_cell.angle_beta   90.00
_cell.angle_gamma   90.00
#
_symmetry.space_group_name_H-M   'P 1'
#
loop_
_entity.id
_entity.type
_entity.pdbx_description
1 polymer ?
#
loop_
_entity_poly.entity_id
_entity_poly.type
_entity_poly.pdbx_seq_one_letter_code
_entity_poly.pdbx_strand_id
1 'polypeptide(L)'
;MSSDSGINAALLNLCAQLQDGGARSAANERPSAPNHTEGSRETAEQSSTSAAVCATALTAAPAAAAQAQARRAADYEWLRSALASVESPEKRVKQLLFNMENLTTEGKPGPLVQEERLEALEELADMVEDVNWAAEFALMQGPQRLLDVMRCERAAHPLLATGSRDPSASVEAADSTGRGDREVQTATHDGIPSSAVPLFTEFAMIIAHSAQLNEPVQAAYEAAHWEDIILPFMGECIAAVQDLLHLGSDGHAIGAQGDGAEAANAAAGAASLMRLLGALLHACSCLCRDSSPNTVVFFQTSGLAVIVDVLRLTRTLPDSILECTAEGGRTPVVVTNIASDTASDQEVDDIYAPLLGTTRKVTARALFFVAYLASTGVSSEEIIQLTCLHAESGNSGETVQKAAAHALAALVEKSPKAIKEAVHALMPHRLKEWRTQVQRVEGDGEAQDDRLHFLDALERIS
;
A
#
# COMPACT_ATOMS: atom_id res chain seq x y z
N MET A 1 -22.21 -1.39 23.89
CA MET A 1 -23.53 -1.45 24.57
C MET A 1 -24.10 -0.04 24.69
N SER A 2 -25.38 0.14 25.00
CA SER A 2 -25.96 1.47 25.21
C SER A 2 -25.44 2.11 26.49
N SER A 3 -25.45 3.45 26.58
CA SER A 3 -25.29 4.18 27.85
C SER A 3 -26.55 4.12 28.72
N ASP A 4 -27.70 3.77 28.15
CA ASP A 4 -28.96 3.57 28.86
C ASP A 4 -29.05 2.15 29.46
N SER A 5 -29.13 2.08 30.80
CA SER A 5 -29.22 0.82 31.55
C SER A 5 -30.56 0.11 31.38
N GLY A 6 -31.65 0.83 31.11
CA GLY A 6 -32.96 0.26 30.79
C GLY A 6 -32.98 -0.40 29.41
N ILE A 7 -32.34 0.21 28.41
CA ILE A 7 -32.16 -0.39 27.07
C ILE A 7 -31.31 -1.66 27.16
N ASN A 8 -30.20 -1.63 27.91
CA ASN A 8 -29.36 -2.81 28.12
C ASN A 8 -30.13 -3.93 28.86
N ALA A 9 -30.92 -3.60 29.88
CA ALA A 9 -31.76 -4.58 30.60
C ALA A 9 -32.88 -5.15 29.72
N ALA A 10 -33.48 -4.35 28.83
CA ALA A 10 -34.48 -4.82 27.87
C ALA A 10 -33.86 -5.80 26.84
N LEU A 11 -32.67 -5.48 26.32
CA LEU A 11 -31.92 -6.37 25.42
C LEU A 11 -31.56 -7.70 26.08
N LEU A 12 -31.05 -7.69 27.32
CA LEU A 12 -30.71 -8.91 28.05
C LEU A 12 -31.94 -9.79 28.32
N ASN A 13 -33.07 -9.20 28.69
CA ASN A 13 -34.33 -9.94 28.85
C ASN A 13 -34.85 -10.53 27.53
N LEU A 14 -34.67 -9.82 26.40
CA LEU A 14 -35.02 -10.33 25.08
C LEU A 14 -34.14 -11.53 24.68
N CYS A 15 -32.83 -11.45 24.92
CA CYS A 15 -31.90 -12.56 24.68
C CYS A 15 -32.25 -13.80 25.53
N ALA A 16 -32.59 -13.63 26.81
CA ALA A 16 -33.02 -14.74 27.67
C ALA A 16 -34.32 -15.40 27.15
N GLN A 17 -35.33 -14.61 26.78
CA GLN A 17 -36.60 -15.12 26.25
C GLN A 17 -36.44 -15.87 24.91
N LEU A 18 -35.47 -15.50 24.09
CA LEU A 18 -35.13 -16.21 22.85
C LEU A 18 -34.40 -17.54 23.10
N GLN A 19 -33.66 -17.67 24.20
CA GLN A 19 -32.99 -18.92 24.60
C GLN A 19 -33.98 -19.91 25.25
N ASP A 20 -34.87 -19.44 26.14
CA ASP A 20 -35.90 -20.27 26.79
C ASP A 20 -37.01 -20.76 25.82
N GLY A 21 -37.13 -20.16 24.63
CA GLY A 21 -38.16 -20.50 23.64
C GLY A 21 -38.06 -21.91 23.04
N GLY A 22 -36.91 -22.59 23.18
CA GLY A 22 -36.63 -23.85 22.48
C GLY A 22 -37.22 -25.13 23.08
N ALA A 23 -37.70 -25.11 24.34
CA ALA A 23 -38.01 -26.36 25.07
C ALA A 23 -39.35 -26.33 25.84
N ARG A 24 -40.45 -26.74 25.18
CA ARG A 24 -41.70 -27.13 25.86
C ARG A 24 -42.34 -28.38 25.27
N SER A 25 -42.16 -29.50 25.95
CA SER A 25 -43.16 -30.56 26.09
C SER A 25 -43.15 -31.07 27.53
N ALA A 26 -44.26 -31.62 28.03
CA ALA A 26 -44.55 -31.66 29.45
C ALA A 26 -44.45 -33.06 30.10
N ALA A 27 -44.02 -33.09 31.35
CA ALA A 27 -44.34 -34.15 32.32
C ALA A 27 -44.38 -33.56 33.75
N ASN A 28 -45.32 -34.02 34.57
CA ASN A 28 -45.44 -33.63 35.98
C ASN A 28 -44.41 -34.37 36.85
N GLU A 29 -43.83 -33.74 37.87
CA GLU A 29 -44.20 -33.95 39.29
C GLU A 29 -43.33 -33.10 40.25
N ARG A 30 -43.57 -33.22 41.57
CA ARG A 30 -43.10 -32.30 42.62
C ARG A 30 -42.99 -33.06 43.96
N PRO A 31 -42.25 -32.57 44.97
CA PRO A 31 -40.81 -32.27 45.03
C PRO A 31 -40.07 -33.20 46.02
N SER A 32 -38.74 -33.12 46.11
CA SER A 32 -38.01 -33.43 47.36
C SER A 32 -36.65 -32.74 47.44
N ALA A 33 -36.40 -32.10 48.57
CA ALA A 33 -35.07 -31.79 49.13
C ALA A 33 -34.74 -32.90 50.19
N PRO A 34 -33.57 -33.00 50.88
CA PRO A 34 -32.85 -31.84 51.43
C PRO A 34 -31.31 -31.92 51.69
N ASN A 35 -30.76 -30.76 52.08
CA ASN A 35 -29.79 -30.53 53.19
C ASN A 35 -28.26 -30.83 53.13
N HIS A 36 -27.52 -29.94 53.85
CA HIS A 36 -26.19 -30.10 54.51
C HIS A 36 -24.95 -30.22 53.60
N THR A 37 -23.69 -29.85 53.94
CA THR A 37 -22.99 -29.12 55.05
C THR A 37 -21.53 -28.82 54.57
N GLU A 38 -20.68 -27.92 55.09
CA GLU A 38 -20.75 -26.73 55.96
C GLU A 38 -19.40 -25.93 55.82
N GLY A 39 -19.26 -24.76 56.48
CA GLY A 39 -17.95 -24.10 56.72
C GLY A 39 -17.58 -22.91 55.79
N SER A 40 -16.93 -21.81 56.23
CA SER A 40 -17.09 -20.90 57.39
C SER A 40 -15.77 -20.14 57.63
N ARG A 41 -15.82 -18.79 57.66
CA ARG A 41 -14.82 -17.75 58.06
C ARG A 41 -14.47 -16.73 56.96
N GLU A 42 -14.18 -15.46 57.26
CA GLU A 42 -14.59 -14.50 58.31
C GLU A 42 -14.03 -13.09 57.93
N THR A 43 -14.43 -12.00 58.62
CA THR A 43 -14.08 -10.57 58.35
C THR A 43 -14.64 -10.01 57.02
N ALA A 44 -15.71 -9.21 56.95
CA ALA A 44 -16.39 -8.23 57.82
C ALA A 44 -15.79 -6.81 57.80
N GLU A 45 -16.50 -5.89 57.13
CA GLU A 45 -16.66 -4.52 57.64
C GLU A 45 -18.01 -3.89 57.24
N GLN A 46 -18.42 -2.95 58.10
CA GLN A 46 -19.70 -2.25 58.27
C GLN A 46 -20.23 -1.49 57.02
N SER A 47 -21.48 -1.04 56.87
CA SER A 47 -22.79 -1.15 57.54
C SER A 47 -23.56 0.16 57.28
N SER A 48 -24.69 0.15 56.57
CA SER A 48 -25.77 1.12 56.79
C SER A 48 -27.11 0.62 56.20
N THR A 49 -28.21 0.86 56.91
CA THR A 49 -29.53 0.26 56.62
C THR A 49 -30.68 1.28 56.67
N SER A 50 -31.49 1.33 55.60
CA SER A 50 -32.92 1.74 55.61
C SER A 50 -33.49 1.34 54.23
N ALA A 51 -34.61 0.64 54.05
CA ALA A 51 -35.96 0.78 54.62
C ALA A 51 -36.64 2.12 54.20
N ALA A 52 -37.87 2.15 53.67
CA ALA A 52 -38.83 1.07 53.46
C ALA A 52 -39.79 1.30 52.28
N VAL A 53 -40.49 0.22 51.95
CA VAL A 53 -41.75 0.10 51.21
C VAL A 53 -42.66 1.33 51.25
N CYS A 54 -43.22 1.72 50.09
CA CYS A 54 -44.61 2.13 50.02
C CYS A 54 -45.19 1.83 48.62
N ALA A 55 -46.34 1.18 48.55
CA ALA A 55 -47.04 0.87 47.30
C ALA A 55 -48.41 1.58 47.28
N THR A 56 -48.72 2.26 46.18
CA THR A 56 -49.98 3.00 46.00
C THR A 56 -50.61 2.62 44.66
N ALA A 57 -51.95 2.56 44.61
CA ALA A 57 -52.68 1.83 43.60
C ALA A 57 -52.93 2.59 42.27
N LEU A 58 -52.96 1.80 41.19
CA LEU A 58 -53.87 1.87 40.04
C LEU A 58 -54.57 3.20 39.74
N THR A 59 -54.19 3.83 38.63
CA THR A 59 -55.15 4.51 37.74
C THR A 59 -55.12 3.83 36.37
N ALA A 60 -56.27 3.28 35.96
CA ALA A 60 -56.41 2.67 34.63
C ALA A 60 -56.84 3.74 33.61
N ALA A 61 -56.08 3.85 32.52
CA ALA A 61 -56.43 4.63 31.33
C ALA A 61 -56.33 3.70 30.09
N PRO A 62 -57.11 3.93 29.03
CA PRO A 62 -57.54 2.85 28.15
C PRO A 62 -56.46 2.34 27.19
N ALA A 63 -56.59 1.07 26.82
CA ALA A 63 -55.77 0.41 25.81
C ALA A 63 -56.03 1.00 24.41
N ALA A 64 -55.32 2.08 24.07
CA ALA A 64 -55.13 2.46 22.67
C ALA A 64 -54.31 1.35 21.98
N ALA A 65 -54.92 0.68 21.00
CA ALA A 65 -54.29 -0.42 20.29
C ALA A 65 -53.18 0.09 19.34
N ALA A 66 -52.01 0.40 19.91
CA ALA A 66 -50.77 0.49 19.18
C ALA A 66 -50.40 -0.90 18.66
N GLN A 67 -51.04 -1.30 17.56
CA GLN A 67 -50.53 -2.37 16.71
C GLN A 67 -49.14 -1.92 16.25
N ALA A 68 -48.10 -2.44 16.91
CA ALA A 68 -46.73 -2.27 16.48
C ALA A 68 -46.64 -2.84 15.07
N GLN A 69 -46.66 -1.95 14.08
CA GLN A 69 -46.83 -2.32 12.68
C GLN A 69 -45.52 -2.98 12.24
N ALA A 70 -45.50 -4.31 12.34
CA ALA A 70 -44.32 -5.12 12.07
C ALA A 70 -43.75 -4.73 10.71
N ARG A 71 -42.44 -4.41 10.68
CA ARG A 71 -41.73 -4.13 9.43
C ARG A 71 -41.96 -5.30 8.48
N ARG A 72 -42.12 -5.02 7.18
CA ARG A 72 -42.50 -6.05 6.21
C ARG A 72 -41.43 -7.13 6.16
N ALA A 73 -41.80 -8.35 5.80
CA ALA A 73 -40.85 -9.46 5.72
C ALA A 73 -39.64 -9.11 4.83
N ALA A 74 -39.87 -8.39 3.72
CA ALA A 74 -38.83 -7.87 2.81
C ALA A 74 -37.84 -6.90 3.49
N ASP A 75 -38.30 -6.08 4.45
CA ASP A 75 -37.45 -5.14 5.21
C ASP A 75 -36.43 -5.90 6.08
N TYR A 76 -36.77 -7.14 6.51
CA TYR A 76 -35.85 -8.07 7.17
C TYR A 76 -35.09 -8.98 6.20
N GLU A 77 -35.51 -9.06 4.94
CA GLU A 77 -34.90 -9.92 3.92
C GLU A 77 -33.61 -9.30 3.40
N TRP A 78 -33.60 -7.99 3.15
CA TRP A 78 -32.36 -7.23 2.98
C TRP A 78 -31.43 -7.36 4.20
N LEU A 79 -31.98 -7.25 5.42
CA LEU A 79 -31.19 -7.34 6.65
C LEU A 79 -30.56 -8.74 6.82
N ARG A 80 -31.28 -9.82 6.47
CA ARG A 80 -30.74 -11.19 6.47
C ARG A 80 -29.69 -11.39 5.38
N SER A 81 -29.87 -10.82 4.19
CA SER A 81 -28.85 -10.91 3.13
C SER A 81 -27.57 -10.15 3.52
N ALA A 82 -27.70 -8.96 4.13
CA ALA A 82 -26.57 -8.21 4.67
C ALA A 82 -25.87 -8.98 5.81
N LEU A 83 -26.63 -9.52 6.77
CA LEU A 83 -26.07 -10.36 7.83
C LEU A 83 -25.40 -11.62 7.29
N ALA A 84 -26.02 -12.36 6.36
CA ALA A 84 -25.43 -13.56 5.75
C ALA A 84 -24.14 -13.27 4.95
N SER A 85 -24.02 -12.06 4.40
CA SER A 85 -22.80 -11.58 3.74
C SER A 85 -21.67 -11.26 4.73
N VAL A 86 -22.00 -10.91 5.97
CA VAL A 86 -21.04 -10.71 7.09
C VAL A 86 -20.75 -12.04 7.81
N GLU A 87 -21.73 -12.95 7.88
CA GLU A 87 -21.67 -14.24 8.57
C GLU A 87 -21.01 -15.36 7.75
N SER A 88 -20.55 -15.11 6.52
CA SER A 88 -19.86 -16.14 5.72
C SER A 88 -18.63 -15.64 4.94
N PRO A 89 -17.61 -15.09 5.64
CA PRO A 89 -16.42 -14.51 5.01
C PRO A 89 -15.67 -15.49 4.11
N GLU A 90 -15.55 -16.76 4.53
CA GLU A 90 -14.98 -17.85 3.73
C GLU A 90 -15.52 -17.84 2.28
N LYS A 91 -16.83 -17.66 2.10
CA LYS A 91 -17.45 -17.78 0.78
C LYS A 91 -17.06 -16.63 -0.15
N ARG A 92 -16.94 -15.42 0.39
CA ARG A 92 -16.56 -14.24 -0.41
C ARG A 92 -15.07 -14.26 -0.73
N VAL A 93 -14.21 -14.53 0.28
CA VAL A 93 -12.77 -14.70 0.07
C VAL A 93 -12.49 -15.79 -0.98
N LYS A 94 -13.17 -16.94 -0.88
CA LYS A 94 -13.04 -18.02 -1.87
C LYS A 94 -13.45 -17.61 -3.28
N GLN A 95 -14.51 -16.81 -3.42
CA GLN A 95 -14.96 -16.29 -4.71
C GLN A 95 -13.92 -15.32 -5.30
N LEU A 96 -13.46 -14.35 -4.51
CA LEU A 96 -12.47 -13.36 -4.97
C LEU A 96 -11.14 -14.02 -5.35
N LEU A 97 -10.71 -15.05 -4.60
CA LEU A 97 -9.53 -15.86 -4.95
C LEU A 97 -9.71 -16.66 -6.26
N PHE A 98 -10.91 -17.16 -6.58
CA PHE A 98 -11.16 -17.76 -7.90
C PHE A 98 -11.15 -16.71 -9.02
N ASN A 99 -11.76 -15.53 -8.80
CA ASN A 99 -11.72 -14.44 -9.76
C ASN A 99 -10.27 -13.98 -10.04
N MET A 100 -9.44 -13.84 -8.99
CA MET A 100 -8.00 -13.57 -9.08
C MET A 100 -7.27 -14.58 -9.98
N GLU A 101 -7.57 -15.87 -9.83
CA GLU A 101 -7.02 -16.97 -10.63
C GLU A 101 -7.60 -17.07 -12.05
N ASN A 102 -8.47 -16.14 -12.45
CA ASN A 102 -9.21 -16.16 -13.71
C ASN A 102 -10.08 -17.42 -13.88
N LEU A 103 -10.65 -17.89 -12.77
CA LEU A 103 -11.56 -19.03 -12.66
C LEU A 103 -12.99 -18.56 -12.36
N THR A 104 -13.96 -19.31 -12.88
CA THR A 104 -15.37 -19.16 -12.51
C THR A 104 -15.62 -19.51 -11.04
N THR A 105 -16.78 -19.11 -10.52
CA THR A 105 -17.21 -19.39 -9.13
C THR A 105 -17.30 -20.89 -8.77
N GLU A 106 -17.37 -21.77 -9.76
CA GLU A 106 -17.31 -23.23 -9.58
C GLU A 106 -15.88 -23.81 -9.66
N GLY A 107 -14.84 -22.96 -9.75
CA GLY A 107 -13.43 -23.36 -9.92
C GLY A 107 -13.11 -23.90 -11.32
N LYS A 108 -14.00 -23.70 -12.31
CA LYS A 108 -13.79 -24.14 -13.70
C LYS A 108 -13.10 -23.05 -14.53
N PRO A 109 -12.27 -23.42 -15.52
CA PRO A 109 -11.73 -22.46 -16.49
C PRO A 109 -12.86 -21.76 -17.26
N GLY A 110 -12.86 -20.45 -17.21
CA GLY A 110 -13.78 -19.58 -17.94
C GLY A 110 -13.32 -18.15 -17.70
N PRO A 111 -12.67 -17.51 -18.69
CA PRO A 111 -11.99 -16.25 -18.46
C PRO A 111 -13.01 -15.16 -18.13
N LEU A 112 -12.77 -14.46 -17.02
CA LEU A 112 -13.41 -13.19 -16.70
C LEU A 112 -12.90 -12.10 -17.65
N VAL A 113 -13.68 -11.03 -17.78
CA VAL A 113 -13.17 -9.80 -18.39
C VAL A 113 -12.09 -9.21 -17.48
N GLN A 114 -11.07 -8.57 -18.04
CA GLN A 114 -9.97 -7.98 -17.27
C GLN A 114 -10.48 -6.95 -16.23
N GLU A 115 -11.58 -6.25 -16.55
CA GLU A 115 -12.29 -5.32 -15.66
C GLU A 115 -12.91 -6.05 -14.46
N GLU A 116 -13.74 -7.09 -14.67
CA GLU A 116 -14.34 -7.92 -13.61
C GLU A 116 -13.27 -8.57 -12.70
N ARG A 117 -12.10 -8.88 -13.25
CA ARG A 117 -10.95 -9.41 -12.50
C ARG A 117 -10.25 -8.33 -11.67
N LEU A 118 -10.15 -7.10 -12.17
CA LEU A 118 -9.58 -5.97 -11.44
C LEU A 118 -10.51 -5.53 -10.29
N GLU A 119 -11.81 -5.39 -10.53
CA GLU A 119 -12.82 -5.11 -9.50
C GLU A 119 -12.76 -6.12 -8.34
N ALA A 120 -12.55 -7.41 -8.66
CA ALA A 120 -12.41 -8.47 -7.66
C ALA A 120 -11.08 -8.46 -6.89
N LEU A 121 -10.05 -7.74 -7.37
CA LEU A 121 -8.80 -7.52 -6.64
C LEU A 121 -8.87 -6.24 -5.79
N GLU A 122 -9.47 -5.17 -6.30
CA GLU A 122 -9.76 -3.95 -5.55
C GLU A 122 -10.63 -4.28 -4.31
N GLU A 123 -11.71 -5.04 -4.49
CA GLU A 123 -12.54 -5.51 -3.37
C GLU A 123 -11.76 -6.41 -2.39
N LEU A 124 -10.88 -7.29 -2.90
CA LEU A 124 -10.08 -8.14 -2.03
C LEU A 124 -9.05 -7.31 -1.23
N ALA A 125 -8.46 -6.27 -1.83
CA ALA A 125 -7.52 -5.36 -1.18
C ALA A 125 -8.18 -4.57 -0.04
N ASP A 126 -9.36 -3.99 -0.29
CA ASP A 126 -10.17 -3.31 0.73
C ASP A 126 -10.55 -4.28 1.87
N MET A 127 -10.97 -5.50 1.54
CA MET A 127 -11.44 -6.47 2.53
C MET A 127 -10.32 -6.96 3.45
N VAL A 128 -9.11 -7.20 2.94
CA VAL A 128 -7.98 -7.70 3.77
C VAL A 128 -7.28 -6.61 4.60
N GLU A 129 -7.77 -5.36 4.63
CA GLU A 129 -7.42 -4.41 5.68
C GLU A 129 -7.91 -4.86 7.07
N ASP A 130 -9.02 -5.60 7.13
CA ASP A 130 -9.53 -6.17 8.38
C ASP A 130 -8.87 -7.53 8.69
N VAL A 131 -8.38 -7.64 9.93
CA VAL A 131 -7.58 -8.78 10.40
C VAL A 131 -8.32 -10.13 10.30
N ASN A 132 -9.66 -10.14 10.41
CA ASN A 132 -10.44 -11.37 10.31
C ASN A 132 -10.51 -11.86 8.85
N TRP A 133 -10.71 -10.94 7.91
CA TRP A 133 -10.74 -11.24 6.48
C TRP A 133 -9.34 -11.61 5.96
N ALA A 134 -8.29 -10.95 6.44
CA ALA A 134 -6.91 -11.32 6.18
C ALA A 134 -6.55 -12.73 6.73
N ALA A 135 -7.10 -13.12 7.88
CA ALA A 135 -6.94 -14.47 8.42
C ALA A 135 -7.66 -15.54 7.57
N GLU A 136 -8.90 -15.28 7.14
CA GLU A 136 -9.62 -16.17 6.19
C GLU A 136 -8.87 -16.29 4.84
N PHE A 137 -8.31 -15.19 4.33
CA PHE A 137 -7.44 -15.19 3.15
C PHE A 137 -6.21 -16.09 3.34
N ALA A 138 -5.52 -16.02 4.49
CA ALA A 138 -4.40 -16.93 4.79
C ALA A 138 -4.84 -18.40 4.93
N LEU A 139 -5.96 -18.69 5.60
CA LEU A 139 -6.52 -20.04 5.72
C LEU A 139 -6.83 -20.67 4.34
N MET A 140 -7.17 -19.85 3.34
CA MET A 140 -7.42 -20.29 1.97
C MET A 140 -6.18 -20.30 1.05
N GLN A 141 -4.99 -20.26 1.64
CA GLN A 141 -3.70 -20.20 0.94
C GLN A 141 -3.57 -18.97 0.04
N GLY A 142 -4.30 -17.89 0.35
CA GLY A 142 -4.29 -16.62 -0.39
C GLY A 142 -2.89 -16.08 -0.70
N PRO A 143 -1.95 -16.03 0.28
CA PRO A 143 -0.57 -15.62 0.03
C PRO A 143 0.12 -16.42 -1.08
N GLN A 144 0.11 -17.75 -1.00
CA GLN A 144 0.69 -18.64 -2.00
C GLN A 144 0.02 -18.48 -3.37
N ARG A 145 -1.32 -18.48 -3.40
CA ARG A 145 -2.11 -18.42 -4.64
C ARG A 145 -1.94 -17.08 -5.36
N LEU A 146 -1.90 -15.98 -4.62
CA LEU A 146 -1.63 -14.65 -5.16
C LEU A 146 -0.21 -14.57 -5.73
N LEU A 147 0.79 -15.08 -5.01
CA LEU A 147 2.18 -15.13 -5.47
C LEU A 147 2.34 -16.01 -6.73
N ASP A 148 1.65 -17.16 -6.81
CA ASP A 148 1.64 -18.01 -7.99
C ASP A 148 0.96 -17.33 -9.19
N VAL A 149 -0.15 -16.62 -8.97
CA VAL A 149 -0.79 -15.77 -10.00
C VAL A 149 0.16 -14.67 -10.46
N MET A 150 0.78 -13.90 -9.54
CA MET A 150 1.78 -12.87 -9.90
C MET A 150 2.90 -13.44 -10.78
N ARG A 151 3.41 -14.63 -10.46
CA ARG A 151 4.46 -15.29 -11.25
C ARG A 151 3.99 -15.67 -12.66
N CYS A 152 2.75 -16.17 -12.80
CA CYS A 152 2.15 -16.50 -14.08
C CYS A 152 1.86 -15.26 -14.94
N GLU A 153 1.24 -14.23 -14.36
CA GLU A 153 0.92 -12.97 -15.05
C GLU A 153 2.19 -12.27 -15.54
N ARG A 154 3.25 -12.22 -14.73
CA ARG A 154 4.54 -11.60 -15.07
C ARG A 154 5.26 -12.33 -16.22
N ALA A 155 5.09 -13.65 -16.32
CA ALA A 155 5.60 -14.43 -17.45
C ALA A 155 4.76 -14.27 -18.74
N ALA A 156 3.46 -13.98 -18.61
CA ALA A 156 2.56 -13.75 -19.75
C ALA A 156 2.57 -12.30 -20.26
N HIS A 157 2.82 -11.34 -19.35
CA HIS A 157 2.68 -9.91 -19.58
C HIS A 157 3.90 -9.12 -19.08
N PRO A 158 5.02 -9.13 -19.83
CA PRO A 158 6.18 -8.27 -19.56
C PRO A 158 5.77 -6.80 -19.40
N LEU A 159 6.44 -6.06 -18.50
CA LEU A 159 6.06 -4.69 -18.13
C LEU A 159 6.07 -3.70 -19.30
N LEU A 160 6.98 -3.88 -20.25
CA LEU A 160 6.99 -3.18 -21.54
C LEU A 160 6.60 -4.16 -22.64
N ALA A 161 5.50 -3.87 -23.34
CA ALA A 161 5.10 -4.60 -24.53
C ALA A 161 5.90 -4.10 -25.74
N THR A 162 6.71 -4.97 -26.35
CA THR A 162 7.36 -4.68 -27.64
C THR A 162 6.29 -4.59 -28.72
N GLY A 163 6.11 -3.41 -29.31
CA GLY A 163 5.03 -3.14 -30.26
C GLY A 163 5.06 -4.01 -31.51
N SER A 164 4.18 -5.02 -31.58
CA SER A 164 3.90 -5.75 -32.81
C SER A 164 3.14 -4.86 -33.79
N ARG A 165 3.85 -4.02 -34.55
CA ARG A 165 3.33 -3.36 -35.75
C ARG A 165 2.95 -4.44 -36.77
N ASP A 166 1.70 -4.86 -36.72
CA ASP A 166 1.10 -5.78 -37.68
C ASP A 166 1.13 -5.14 -39.09
N PRO A 167 1.93 -5.64 -40.04
CA PRO A 167 2.05 -5.05 -41.38
C PRO A 167 0.79 -5.29 -42.23
N SER A 168 -0.18 -6.00 -41.68
CA SER A 168 -1.42 -6.45 -42.29
C SER A 168 -2.49 -5.35 -42.44
N ALA A 169 -2.31 -4.20 -41.77
CA ALA A 169 -3.33 -3.15 -41.61
C ALA A 169 -3.17 -1.92 -42.52
N SER A 170 -2.40 -2.01 -43.62
CA SER A 170 -2.26 -0.95 -44.64
C SER A 170 -2.78 -1.38 -46.01
N VAL A 171 -4.11 -1.40 -46.16
CA VAL A 171 -4.78 -1.68 -47.44
C VAL A 171 -4.62 -0.49 -48.40
N GLU A 172 -3.84 -0.72 -49.45
CA GLU A 172 -3.86 -0.08 -50.78
C GLU A 172 -3.88 1.47 -50.87
N ALA A 173 -2.70 2.07 -51.09
CA ALA A 173 -2.58 3.23 -51.98
C ALA A 173 -1.16 3.38 -52.59
N ALA A 174 -1.12 3.57 -53.91
CA ALA A 174 -0.02 4.14 -54.72
C ALA A 174 1.36 3.43 -54.78
N ASP A 175 1.61 2.75 -55.90
CA ASP A 175 2.96 2.56 -56.48
C ASP A 175 3.70 3.90 -56.67
N SER A 176 5.03 3.93 -56.42
CA SER A 176 6.02 4.29 -57.47
C SER A 176 7.49 4.25 -57.01
N THR A 177 8.27 3.38 -57.66
CA THR A 177 9.71 3.52 -58.01
C THR A 177 10.59 4.50 -57.19
N GLY A 178 11.39 3.98 -56.24
CA GLY A 178 12.41 4.75 -55.51
C GLY A 178 13.69 3.96 -55.23
N ARG A 179 14.82 4.36 -55.83
CA ARG A 179 16.12 3.65 -55.73
C ARG A 179 16.86 3.99 -54.43
N GLY A 180 16.56 3.23 -53.38
CA GLY A 180 17.46 2.79 -52.30
C GLY A 180 18.25 3.83 -51.50
N ASP A 181 18.11 3.73 -50.18
CA ASP A 181 19.28 3.67 -49.30
C ASP A 181 19.11 2.53 -48.29
N ARG A 182 20.21 2.07 -47.67
CA ARG A 182 20.16 0.96 -46.70
C ARG A 182 20.15 1.52 -45.29
N GLU A 183 19.01 2.06 -44.89
CA GLU A 183 18.79 2.63 -43.57
C GLU A 183 19.23 1.67 -42.46
N VAL A 184 20.02 2.18 -41.53
CA VAL A 184 20.36 1.46 -40.31
C VAL A 184 19.10 1.43 -39.46
N GLN A 185 18.50 0.25 -39.31
CA GLN A 185 17.41 0.02 -38.38
C GLN A 185 17.93 0.12 -36.94
N THR A 186 18.09 1.36 -36.46
CA THR A 186 18.11 1.66 -35.03
C THR A 186 16.75 1.24 -34.48
N ALA A 187 16.72 0.14 -33.73
CA ALA A 187 15.49 -0.35 -33.13
C ALA A 187 15.03 0.67 -32.08
N THR A 188 13.98 1.43 -32.40
CA THR A 188 13.25 2.22 -31.42
C THR A 188 12.55 1.24 -30.50
N HIS A 189 13.00 1.16 -29.25
CA HIS A 189 12.39 0.31 -28.23
C HIS A 189 11.16 1.02 -27.66
N ASP A 190 10.15 1.19 -28.52
CA ASP A 190 8.88 1.85 -28.23
C ASP A 190 8.01 0.94 -27.34
N GLY A 191 8.49 0.74 -26.10
CA GLY A 191 7.90 -0.14 -25.10
C GLY A 191 6.63 0.46 -24.53
N ILE A 192 5.47 0.04 -25.04
CA ILE A 192 4.18 0.48 -24.48
C ILE A 192 3.99 -0.19 -23.11
N PRO A 193 3.65 0.56 -22.04
CA PRO A 193 3.37 -0.03 -20.73
C PRO A 193 2.28 -1.09 -20.80
N SER A 194 2.51 -2.23 -20.15
CA SER A 194 1.56 -3.33 -20.14
C SER A 194 0.22 -2.95 -19.51
N SER A 195 -0.89 -3.36 -20.13
CA SER A 195 -2.23 -3.22 -19.57
C SER A 195 -2.44 -4.01 -18.27
N ALA A 196 -1.49 -4.87 -17.88
CA ALA A 196 -1.50 -5.58 -16.61
C ALA A 196 -0.95 -4.76 -15.42
N VAL A 197 -0.37 -3.57 -15.63
CA VAL A 197 0.17 -2.73 -14.53
C VAL A 197 -0.84 -2.41 -13.40
N PRO A 198 -2.14 -2.15 -13.67
CA PRO A 198 -3.15 -2.04 -12.61
C PRO A 198 -3.33 -3.34 -11.83
N LEU A 199 -3.43 -4.49 -12.52
CA LEU A 199 -3.56 -5.82 -11.91
C LEU A 199 -2.41 -6.12 -10.93
N PHE A 200 -1.17 -5.80 -11.34
CA PHE A 200 0.01 -5.93 -10.49
C PHE A 200 0.04 -4.93 -9.31
N THR A 201 -0.60 -3.77 -9.47
CA THR A 201 -0.72 -2.79 -8.39
C THR A 201 -1.63 -3.33 -7.30
N GLU A 202 -2.79 -3.89 -7.66
CA GLU A 202 -3.73 -4.46 -6.69
C GLU A 202 -3.20 -5.73 -6.04
N PHE A 203 -2.45 -6.59 -6.75
CA PHE A 203 -1.70 -7.68 -6.09
C PHE A 203 -0.78 -7.16 -4.99
N ALA A 204 -0.05 -6.06 -5.23
CA ALA A 204 0.82 -5.45 -4.23
C ALA A 204 0.03 -4.79 -3.09
N MET A 205 -1.15 -4.23 -3.35
CA MET A 205 -2.05 -3.69 -2.31
C MET A 205 -2.62 -4.79 -1.41
N ILE A 206 -3.10 -5.91 -1.96
CA ILE A 206 -3.57 -7.08 -1.19
C ILE A 206 -2.46 -7.61 -0.27
N ILE A 207 -1.22 -7.71 -0.75
CA ILE A 207 -0.06 -8.09 0.09
C ILE A 207 0.18 -7.05 1.19
N ALA A 208 0.19 -5.76 0.85
CA ALA A 208 0.45 -4.69 1.80
C ALA A 208 -0.59 -4.62 2.93
N HIS A 209 -1.87 -4.78 2.59
CA HIS A 209 -2.98 -4.72 3.52
C HIS A 209 -3.05 -5.98 4.39
N SER A 210 -3.10 -7.18 3.78
CA SER A 210 -3.24 -8.44 4.52
C SER A 210 -2.10 -8.70 5.50
N ALA A 211 -0.87 -8.29 5.16
CA ALA A 211 0.32 -8.46 6.00
C ALA A 211 0.53 -7.32 7.04
N GLN A 212 -0.28 -6.26 7.04
CA GLN A 212 -0.04 -5.09 7.90
C GLN A 212 -0.21 -5.43 9.39
N LEU A 213 0.91 -5.58 10.10
CA LEU A 213 0.97 -5.97 11.53
C LEU A 213 0.27 -7.32 11.81
N ASN A 214 0.30 -8.23 10.84
CA ASN A 214 -0.44 -9.49 10.87
C ASN A 214 0.52 -10.69 10.78
N GLU A 215 1.15 -11.04 11.91
CA GLU A 215 2.18 -12.09 12.01
C GLU A 215 1.80 -13.43 11.33
N PRO A 216 0.57 -13.99 11.50
CA PRO A 216 0.16 -15.20 10.78
C PRO A 216 0.16 -15.07 9.26
N VAL A 217 -0.21 -13.90 8.72
CA VAL A 217 -0.19 -13.64 7.27
C VAL A 217 1.24 -13.40 6.79
N GLN A 218 2.04 -12.66 7.54
CA GLN A 218 3.46 -12.43 7.26
C GLN A 218 4.24 -13.76 7.18
N ALA A 219 3.98 -14.70 8.09
CA ALA A 219 4.56 -16.05 8.08
C ALA A 219 4.02 -16.93 6.94
N ALA A 220 2.77 -16.73 6.51
CA ALA A 220 2.22 -17.42 5.34
C ALA A 220 2.82 -16.90 4.01
N TYR A 221 3.23 -15.63 3.95
CA TYR A 221 4.05 -15.10 2.84
C TYR A 221 5.50 -15.58 2.91
N GLU A 222 6.12 -15.65 4.09
CA GLU A 222 7.46 -16.23 4.29
C GLU A 222 7.53 -17.67 3.75
N ALA A 223 6.57 -18.51 4.16
CA ALA A 223 6.48 -19.90 3.72
C ALA A 223 6.15 -20.08 2.22
N ALA A 224 5.77 -19.00 1.53
CA ALA A 224 5.46 -18.97 0.10
C ALA A 224 6.58 -18.33 -0.76
N HIS A 225 7.71 -17.96 -0.15
CA HIS A 225 8.87 -17.34 -0.80
C HIS A 225 8.52 -16.07 -1.61
N TRP A 226 7.92 -15.08 -0.93
CA TRP A 226 7.57 -13.80 -1.52
C TRP A 226 8.77 -13.05 -2.12
N GLU A 227 9.94 -13.21 -1.53
CA GLU A 227 11.20 -12.57 -1.90
C GLU A 227 11.63 -12.90 -3.33
N ASP A 228 11.45 -14.16 -3.76
CA ASP A 228 11.79 -14.67 -5.09
C ASP A 228 10.88 -14.11 -6.20
N ILE A 229 9.76 -13.47 -5.83
CA ILE A 229 8.80 -12.88 -6.76
C ILE A 229 8.88 -11.36 -6.72
N ILE A 230 8.73 -10.76 -5.53
CA ILE A 230 8.58 -9.31 -5.38
C ILE A 230 9.89 -8.58 -5.64
N LEU A 231 11.03 -9.07 -5.14
CA LEU A 231 12.30 -8.34 -5.27
C LEU A 231 12.83 -8.33 -6.72
N PRO A 232 12.82 -9.44 -7.48
CA PRO A 232 13.09 -9.39 -8.91
C PRO A 232 12.09 -8.51 -9.68
N PHE A 233 10.81 -8.54 -9.33
CA PHE A 233 9.80 -7.73 -10.00
C PHE A 233 9.95 -6.23 -9.74
N MET A 234 10.43 -5.82 -8.56
CA MET A 234 10.83 -4.43 -8.30
C MET A 234 12.02 -4.02 -9.17
N GLY A 235 12.99 -4.92 -9.39
CA GLY A 235 14.09 -4.71 -10.34
C GLY A 235 13.61 -4.57 -11.78
N GLU A 236 12.68 -5.43 -12.21
CA GLU A 236 12.01 -5.33 -13.51
C GLU A 236 11.24 -4.00 -13.67
N CYS A 237 10.59 -3.50 -12.62
CA CYS A 237 9.93 -2.18 -12.61
C CYS A 237 10.93 -1.02 -12.74
N ILE A 238 12.08 -1.09 -12.06
CA ILE A 238 13.15 -0.08 -12.15
C ILE A 238 13.71 -0.06 -13.58
N ALA A 239 14.04 -1.22 -14.13
CA ALA A 239 14.51 -1.37 -15.50
C ALA A 239 13.48 -0.87 -16.52
N ALA A 240 12.19 -1.22 -16.37
CA ALA A 240 11.13 -0.75 -17.26
C ALA A 240 10.92 0.78 -17.22
N VAL A 241 11.15 1.44 -16.08
CA VAL A 241 11.16 2.92 -16.01
C VAL A 241 12.41 3.49 -16.67
N GLN A 242 13.57 2.86 -16.48
CA GLN A 242 14.83 3.25 -17.10
C GLN A 242 14.78 3.13 -18.63
N ASP A 243 14.34 2.00 -19.17
CA ASP A 243 14.18 1.76 -20.60
C ASP A 243 13.18 2.76 -21.23
N LEU A 244 11.99 2.90 -20.64
CA LEU A 244 10.93 3.80 -21.15
C LEU A 244 11.37 5.28 -21.15
N LEU A 245 12.14 5.69 -20.13
CA LEU A 245 12.70 7.04 -20.04
C LEU A 245 14.14 7.11 -20.59
N HIS A 246 14.63 6.10 -21.30
CA HIS A 246 15.98 6.05 -21.89
C HIS A 246 17.11 6.48 -20.93
N LEU A 247 17.00 6.12 -19.65
CA LEU A 247 18.01 6.34 -18.62
C LEU A 247 18.94 5.13 -18.53
N GLY A 248 20.24 5.35 -18.56
CA GLY A 248 21.22 4.30 -18.23
C GLY A 248 21.12 3.86 -16.75
N SER A 249 21.83 2.78 -16.41
CA SER A 249 22.01 2.31 -15.01
C SER A 249 22.45 3.42 -14.07
N ASP A 250 23.30 4.30 -14.58
CA ASP A 250 23.95 5.40 -13.86
C ASP A 250 23.10 6.69 -13.91
N GLY A 251 21.83 6.59 -14.35
CA GLY A 251 20.86 7.69 -14.45
C GLY A 251 21.12 8.70 -15.58
N HIS A 252 22.12 8.47 -16.42
CA HIS A 252 22.46 9.36 -17.53
C HIS A 252 21.57 9.08 -18.75
N ALA A 253 21.10 10.13 -19.42
CA ALA A 253 20.27 10.05 -20.62
C ALA A 253 20.99 9.38 -21.81
N ILE A 254 20.31 8.44 -22.48
CA ILE A 254 20.76 7.78 -23.72
C ILE A 254 19.87 8.28 -24.87
N GLY A 255 20.36 9.25 -25.64
CA GLY A 255 19.54 10.03 -26.58
C GLY A 255 18.73 9.23 -27.62
N ALA A 256 17.40 9.41 -27.63
CA ALA A 256 16.48 8.82 -28.60
C ALA A 256 15.41 9.85 -29.05
N GLN A 257 15.30 10.07 -30.37
CA GLN A 257 14.49 11.15 -30.93
C GLN A 257 13.02 10.74 -31.15
N GLY A 258 12.13 11.23 -30.28
CA GLY A 258 10.66 11.13 -30.39
C GLY A 258 9.95 12.48 -30.22
N ASP A 259 8.62 12.49 -30.31
CA ASP A 259 7.75 13.69 -30.34
C ASP A 259 7.04 14.04 -29.00
N GLY A 260 6.27 15.14 -28.98
CA GLY A 260 5.56 15.62 -27.78
C GLY A 260 4.34 14.81 -27.34
N ALA A 261 3.79 13.92 -28.18
CA ALA A 261 2.76 12.97 -27.79
C ALA A 261 3.39 11.68 -27.25
N GLU A 262 4.48 11.23 -27.86
CA GLU A 262 5.37 10.19 -27.31
C GLU A 262 5.88 10.59 -25.91
N ALA A 263 6.14 11.88 -25.67
CA ALA A 263 6.46 12.45 -24.36
C ALA A 263 5.41 12.18 -23.29
N ALA A 264 4.16 12.58 -23.54
CA ALA A 264 3.06 12.37 -22.61
C ALA A 264 2.81 10.88 -22.34
N ASN A 265 2.95 10.03 -23.37
CA ASN A 265 2.81 8.59 -23.24
C ASN A 265 3.93 7.95 -22.40
N ALA A 266 5.19 8.31 -22.63
CA ALA A 266 6.33 7.83 -21.86
C ALA A 266 6.26 8.31 -20.39
N ALA A 267 5.93 9.58 -20.17
CA ALA A 267 5.74 10.16 -18.84
C ALA A 267 4.60 9.48 -18.06
N ALA A 268 3.44 9.27 -18.68
CA ALA A 268 2.30 8.59 -18.07
C ALA A 268 2.56 7.09 -17.82
N GLY A 269 3.31 6.44 -18.71
CA GLY A 269 3.78 5.06 -18.56
C GLY A 269 4.74 4.90 -17.39
N ALA A 270 5.78 5.72 -17.34
CA ALA A 270 6.72 5.75 -16.22
C ALA A 270 6.01 6.09 -14.90
N ALA A 271 5.07 7.04 -14.90
CA ALA A 271 4.26 7.35 -13.72
C ALA A 271 3.35 6.18 -13.28
N SER A 272 3.03 5.24 -14.18
CA SER A 272 2.28 4.02 -13.87
C SER A 272 3.16 2.93 -13.28
N LEU A 273 4.34 2.70 -13.87
CA LEU A 273 5.35 1.79 -13.32
C LEU A 273 5.88 2.28 -11.96
N MET A 274 6.04 3.60 -11.77
CA MET A 274 6.40 4.20 -10.48
C MET A 274 5.30 4.09 -9.43
N ARG A 275 4.01 4.07 -9.82
CA ARG A 275 2.90 3.74 -8.91
C ARG A 275 2.98 2.29 -8.44
N LEU A 276 3.18 1.35 -9.36
CA LEU A 276 3.39 -0.07 -9.06
C LEU A 276 4.61 -0.28 -8.13
N LEU A 277 5.76 0.32 -8.45
CA LEU A 277 6.96 0.29 -7.59
C LEU A 277 6.68 0.87 -6.18
N GLY A 278 5.87 1.93 -6.10
CA GLY A 278 5.38 2.52 -4.85
C GLY A 278 4.42 1.62 -4.04
N ALA A 279 3.73 0.68 -4.68
CA ALA A 279 2.90 -0.34 -4.03
C ALA A 279 3.75 -1.55 -3.61
N LEU A 280 4.68 -2.02 -4.45
CA LEU A 280 5.62 -3.09 -4.10
C LEU A 280 6.51 -2.71 -2.90
N LEU A 281 6.97 -1.46 -2.81
CA LEU A 281 7.63 -0.92 -1.61
C LEU A 281 6.74 -0.96 -0.36
N HIS A 282 5.42 -0.78 -0.53
CA HIS A 282 4.47 -0.84 0.58
C HIS A 282 4.30 -2.29 1.07
N ALA A 283 4.16 -3.23 0.13
CA ALA A 283 4.12 -4.66 0.39
C ALA A 283 5.36 -5.13 1.15
N CYS A 284 6.56 -4.84 0.64
CA CYS A 284 7.83 -5.15 1.32
C CYS A 284 7.89 -4.54 2.74
N SER A 285 7.46 -3.30 2.91
CA SER A 285 7.44 -2.66 4.23
C SER A 285 6.47 -3.34 5.20
N CYS A 286 5.27 -3.73 4.76
CA CYS A 286 4.30 -4.44 5.61
C CYS A 286 4.72 -5.88 5.91
N LEU A 287 5.30 -6.59 4.94
CA LEU A 287 5.82 -7.96 5.12
C LEU A 287 6.96 -8.02 6.13
N CYS A 288 7.87 -7.04 6.09
CA CYS A 288 9.00 -6.97 7.02
C CYS A 288 8.62 -6.41 8.41
N ARG A 289 7.58 -5.55 8.50
CA ARG A 289 7.26 -4.81 9.72
C ARG A 289 7.00 -5.73 10.91
N ASP A 290 7.86 -5.61 11.90
CA ASP A 290 7.92 -6.39 13.15
C ASP A 290 8.09 -7.91 12.93
N SER A 291 8.30 -8.34 11.69
CA SER A 291 8.65 -9.71 11.28
C SER A 291 10.15 -9.82 11.05
N SER A 292 10.85 -10.33 12.07
CA SER A 292 12.27 -10.65 11.99
C SER A 292 12.60 -11.65 10.87
N PRO A 293 11.83 -12.74 10.63
CA PRO A 293 12.10 -13.67 9.54
C PRO A 293 12.04 -13.00 8.15
N ASN A 294 10.95 -12.30 7.82
CA ASN A 294 10.82 -11.59 6.54
C ASN A 294 11.89 -10.51 6.37
N THR A 295 12.24 -9.80 7.44
CA THR A 295 13.34 -8.83 7.43
C THR A 295 14.70 -9.49 7.12
N VAL A 296 14.99 -10.66 7.70
CA VAL A 296 16.22 -11.41 7.42
C VAL A 296 16.24 -11.94 5.99
N VAL A 297 15.13 -12.51 5.51
CA VAL A 297 15.00 -13.04 4.16
C VAL A 297 15.13 -11.93 3.11
N PHE A 298 14.50 -10.78 3.33
CA PHE A 298 14.64 -9.58 2.49
C PHE A 298 16.11 -9.15 2.31
N PHE A 299 16.93 -9.20 3.37
CA PHE A 299 18.36 -8.90 3.26
C PHE A 299 19.16 -10.00 2.56
N GLN A 300 18.84 -11.28 2.77
CA GLN A 300 19.50 -12.40 2.10
C GLN A 300 19.27 -12.39 0.58
N THR A 301 18.05 -12.07 0.15
CA THR A 301 17.66 -11.97 -1.27
C THR A 301 17.92 -10.56 -1.85
N SER A 302 18.95 -9.88 -1.33
CA SER A 302 19.46 -8.60 -1.85
C SER A 302 18.47 -7.42 -1.90
N GLY A 303 17.39 -7.44 -1.12
CA GLY A 303 16.39 -6.37 -1.07
C GLY A 303 16.97 -4.99 -0.70
N LEU A 304 18.10 -4.94 0.03
CA LEU A 304 18.82 -3.70 0.30
C LEU A 304 19.38 -3.03 -0.97
N ALA A 305 19.81 -3.82 -1.96
CA ALA A 305 20.26 -3.31 -3.25
C ALA A 305 19.08 -2.73 -4.05
N VAL A 306 17.93 -3.39 -4.03
CA VAL A 306 16.69 -2.88 -4.64
C VAL A 306 16.30 -1.52 -4.05
N ILE A 307 16.42 -1.32 -2.73
CA ILE A 307 16.17 0.00 -2.09
C ILE A 307 17.21 1.05 -2.53
N VAL A 308 18.48 0.69 -2.68
CA VAL A 308 19.51 1.55 -3.25
C VAL A 308 19.16 1.95 -4.69
N ASP A 309 18.73 1.01 -5.53
CA ASP A 309 18.38 1.27 -6.93
C ASP A 309 17.11 2.12 -7.09
N VAL A 310 16.10 1.93 -6.22
CA VAL A 310 14.96 2.87 -6.09
C VAL A 310 15.47 4.28 -5.76
N LEU A 311 16.34 4.43 -4.76
CA LEU A 311 16.85 5.73 -4.32
C LEU A 311 17.79 6.38 -5.35
N ARG A 312 18.50 5.60 -6.17
CA ARG A 312 19.24 6.09 -7.35
C ARG A 312 18.27 6.61 -8.41
N LEU A 313 17.33 5.78 -8.86
CA LEU A 313 16.34 6.13 -9.88
C LEU A 313 15.54 7.39 -9.53
N THR A 314 15.02 7.47 -8.30
CA THR A 314 14.23 8.64 -7.88
C THR A 314 15.06 9.89 -7.62
N ARG A 315 16.39 9.76 -7.51
CA ARG A 315 17.31 10.90 -7.43
C ARG A 315 17.66 11.44 -8.81
N THR A 316 17.97 10.57 -9.77
CA THR A 316 18.46 11.01 -11.09
C THR A 316 17.31 11.54 -11.94
N LEU A 317 16.15 10.88 -11.94
CA LEU A 317 15.01 11.23 -12.79
C LEU A 317 14.59 12.73 -12.73
N PRO A 318 14.45 13.38 -11.55
CA PRO A 318 14.12 14.81 -11.49
C PRO A 318 15.22 15.72 -12.05
N ASP A 319 16.48 15.37 -11.84
CA ASP A 319 17.62 16.17 -12.28
C ASP A 319 17.80 16.01 -13.82
N SER A 320 17.63 14.79 -14.37
CA SER A 320 17.64 14.52 -15.82
C SER A 320 16.57 15.30 -16.59
N ILE A 321 15.38 15.49 -16.02
CA ILE A 321 14.29 16.27 -16.65
C ILE A 321 14.64 17.76 -16.69
N LEU A 322 15.36 18.28 -15.69
CA LEU A 322 15.71 19.70 -15.57
C LEU A 322 16.98 20.10 -16.33
N GLU A 323 17.98 19.22 -16.44
CA GLU A 323 19.17 19.49 -17.29
C GLU A 323 18.75 19.71 -18.76
N CYS A 324 17.70 19.02 -19.20
CA CYS A 324 17.17 19.10 -20.56
C CYS A 324 16.36 20.37 -20.87
N THR A 325 15.94 21.15 -19.87
CA THR A 325 15.32 22.48 -20.10
C THR A 325 16.31 23.63 -20.04
N ALA A 326 17.53 23.41 -19.51
CA ALA A 326 18.51 24.48 -19.27
C ALA A 326 19.52 24.73 -20.42
N GLU A 327 19.97 23.68 -21.14
CA GLU A 327 21.11 23.80 -22.06
C GLU A 327 20.76 24.27 -23.50
N GLY A 328 20.50 25.57 -23.63
CA GLY A 328 21.13 26.40 -24.66
C GLY A 328 20.94 26.03 -26.15
N GLY A 329 19.88 25.32 -26.52
CA GLY A 329 19.53 25.04 -27.93
C GLY A 329 20.31 23.90 -28.59
N ARG A 330 20.82 22.94 -27.81
CA ARG A 330 21.27 21.63 -28.33
C ARG A 330 20.76 20.49 -27.45
N THR A 331 19.60 19.96 -27.82
CA THR A 331 18.83 18.99 -27.04
C THR A 331 19.54 17.64 -26.86
N PRO A 332 19.83 17.18 -25.63
CA PRO A 332 20.33 15.83 -25.35
C PRO A 332 19.21 14.76 -25.29
N VAL A 333 18.25 14.85 -26.21
CA VAL A 333 17.35 13.78 -26.71
C VAL A 333 16.68 12.80 -25.72
N VAL A 334 16.56 13.13 -24.44
CA VAL A 334 15.72 12.44 -23.44
C VAL A 334 15.28 13.50 -22.42
N VAL A 335 14.01 13.80 -22.21
CA VAL A 335 12.82 13.00 -22.53
C VAL A 335 12.08 13.66 -23.70
N THR A 336 12.08 13.01 -24.88
CA THR A 336 11.15 13.25 -26.02
C THR A 336 10.98 14.70 -26.50
N ASN A 337 11.57 15.00 -27.64
CA ASN A 337 11.67 16.33 -28.22
C ASN A 337 10.31 16.86 -28.71
N ILE A 338 9.71 17.85 -28.05
CA ILE A 338 8.57 18.58 -28.63
C ILE A 338 9.08 19.30 -29.88
N ALA A 339 8.76 18.73 -31.05
CA ALA A 339 9.44 19.02 -32.32
C ALA A 339 8.95 20.32 -33.01
N SER A 340 8.92 21.42 -32.27
CA SER A 340 8.68 22.78 -32.77
C SER A 340 9.36 23.82 -31.88
N ASP A 341 9.80 24.94 -32.47
CA ASP A 341 10.37 26.11 -31.77
C ASP A 341 9.30 26.91 -30.97
N THR A 342 8.35 26.22 -30.34
CA THR A 342 7.11 26.81 -29.79
C THR A 342 6.64 26.23 -28.46
N ALA A 343 7.20 25.12 -27.99
CA ALA A 343 6.86 24.58 -26.67
C ALA A 343 7.29 25.56 -25.58
N SER A 344 6.44 25.77 -24.59
CA SER A 344 6.77 26.62 -23.43
C SER A 344 7.20 25.76 -22.24
N ASP A 345 8.01 26.31 -21.33
CA ASP A 345 8.46 25.61 -20.11
C ASP A 345 7.28 25.00 -19.32
N GLN A 346 6.14 25.70 -19.30
CA GLN A 346 4.87 25.25 -18.68
C GLN A 346 4.33 23.95 -19.30
N GLU A 347 4.50 23.74 -20.60
CA GLU A 347 4.01 22.54 -21.31
C GLU A 347 4.87 21.32 -20.96
N VAL A 348 6.17 21.53 -20.76
CA VAL A 348 7.10 20.50 -20.25
C VAL A 348 6.79 20.18 -18.78
N ASP A 349 6.57 21.20 -17.94
CA ASP A 349 6.16 21.02 -16.54
C ASP A 349 4.82 20.26 -16.44
N ASP A 350 3.82 20.59 -17.25
CA ASP A 350 2.51 19.92 -17.26
C ASP A 350 2.61 18.43 -17.66
N ILE A 351 3.51 18.07 -18.58
CA ILE A 351 3.79 16.68 -18.98
C ILE A 351 4.45 15.89 -17.84
N TYR A 352 5.46 16.45 -17.16
CA TYR A 352 6.25 15.70 -16.18
C TYR A 352 5.79 15.85 -14.72
N ALA A 353 4.93 16.80 -14.38
CA ALA A 353 4.40 16.96 -13.02
C ALA A 353 3.76 15.69 -12.41
N PRO A 354 2.98 14.86 -13.15
CA PRO A 354 2.44 13.61 -12.62
C PRO A 354 3.54 12.57 -12.29
N LEU A 355 4.58 12.50 -13.12
CA LEU A 355 5.73 11.63 -12.91
C LEU A 355 6.55 12.10 -11.71
N LEU A 356 6.96 13.37 -11.67
CA LEU A 356 7.71 13.98 -10.55
C LEU A 356 6.94 13.89 -9.22
N GLY A 357 5.62 14.10 -9.25
CA GLY A 357 4.75 13.93 -8.09
C GLY A 357 4.68 12.48 -7.59
N THR A 358 4.73 11.50 -8.50
CA THR A 358 4.80 10.07 -8.16
C THR A 358 6.19 9.70 -7.63
N THR A 359 7.26 10.15 -8.29
CA THR A 359 8.66 9.96 -7.87
C THR A 359 8.88 10.42 -6.43
N ARG A 360 8.39 11.61 -6.05
CA ARG A 360 8.46 12.13 -4.67
C ARG A 360 7.75 11.21 -3.65
N LYS A 361 6.61 10.59 -4.01
CA LYS A 361 5.92 9.60 -3.15
C LYS A 361 6.72 8.31 -2.98
N VAL A 362 7.32 7.82 -4.08
CA VAL A 362 8.19 6.63 -4.07
C VAL A 362 9.43 6.86 -3.20
N THR A 363 10.13 7.99 -3.36
CA THR A 363 11.26 8.37 -2.49
C THR A 363 10.85 8.40 -1.02
N ALA A 364 9.76 9.09 -0.68
CA ALA A 364 9.33 9.19 0.71
C ALA A 364 9.02 7.81 1.32
N ARG A 365 8.33 6.93 0.58
CA ARG A 365 8.03 5.56 1.05
C ARG A 365 9.29 4.69 1.16
N ALA A 366 10.25 4.80 0.23
CA ALA A 366 11.54 4.13 0.33
C ALA A 366 12.33 4.59 1.57
N LEU A 367 12.34 5.90 1.87
CA LEU A 367 13.01 6.46 3.05
C LEU A 367 12.33 6.08 4.37
N PHE A 368 10.99 6.02 4.43
CA PHE A 368 10.29 5.44 5.59
C PHE A 368 10.64 3.96 5.80
N PHE A 369 10.80 3.18 4.72
CA PHE A 369 11.23 1.79 4.84
C PHE A 369 12.71 1.69 5.27
N VAL A 370 13.60 2.55 4.78
CA VAL A 370 14.98 2.69 5.29
C VAL A 370 14.99 2.98 6.79
N ALA A 371 14.13 3.86 7.30
CA ALA A 371 14.06 4.15 8.73
C ALA A 371 13.67 2.92 9.56
N TYR A 372 12.75 2.09 9.05
CA TYR A 372 12.41 0.80 9.66
C TYR A 372 13.58 -0.19 9.64
N LEU A 373 14.23 -0.37 8.48
CA LEU A 373 15.39 -1.27 8.34
C LEU A 373 16.60 -0.80 9.18
N ALA A 374 16.71 0.52 9.42
CA ALA A 374 17.66 1.09 10.35
C ALA A 374 17.30 0.79 11.80
N SER A 375 16.03 0.86 12.22
CA SER A 375 15.63 0.55 13.60
C SER A 375 15.91 -0.92 13.96
N THR A 376 15.69 -1.86 13.03
CA THR A 376 16.02 -3.30 13.19
C THR A 376 17.53 -3.59 13.19
N GLY A 377 18.37 -2.62 12.83
CA GLY A 377 19.82 -2.64 13.04
C GLY A 377 20.68 -2.59 11.79
N VAL A 378 20.11 -2.44 10.59
CA VAL A 378 20.87 -2.41 9.33
C VAL A 378 21.21 -0.98 8.91
N SER A 379 22.46 -0.76 8.52
CA SER A 379 22.95 0.51 8.01
C SER A 379 23.91 0.25 6.84
N SER A 380 23.85 1.10 5.82
CA SER A 380 24.72 1.06 4.64
C SER A 380 25.22 2.46 4.36
N GLU A 381 26.52 2.58 4.06
CA GLU A 381 27.12 3.87 3.71
C GLU A 381 26.45 4.48 2.46
N GLU A 382 26.12 3.65 1.46
CA GLU A 382 25.44 4.13 0.25
C GLU A 382 24.02 4.65 0.55
N ILE A 383 23.27 4.00 1.44
CA ILE A 383 21.94 4.49 1.85
C ILE A 383 22.06 5.79 2.65
N ILE A 384 23.09 5.92 3.50
CA ILE A 384 23.41 7.18 4.20
C ILE A 384 23.69 8.30 3.18
N GLN A 385 24.56 8.05 2.20
CA GLN A 385 24.91 9.01 1.16
C GLN A 385 23.69 9.41 0.32
N LEU A 386 22.92 8.44 -0.20
CA LEU A 386 21.71 8.68 -0.98
C LEU A 386 20.63 9.43 -0.18
N THR A 387 20.47 9.16 1.12
CA THR A 387 19.51 9.87 1.96
C THR A 387 19.92 11.33 2.17
N CYS A 388 21.21 11.62 2.40
CA CYS A 388 21.72 13.00 2.45
C CYS A 388 21.50 13.72 1.12
N LEU A 389 21.79 13.05 0.00
CA LEU A 389 21.62 13.60 -1.35
C LEU A 389 20.14 13.84 -1.73
N HIS A 390 19.20 13.04 -1.22
CA HIS A 390 17.75 13.27 -1.35
C HIS A 390 17.26 14.44 -0.49
N ALA A 391 17.83 14.64 0.70
CA ALA A 391 17.56 15.85 1.48
C ALA A 391 18.06 17.10 0.74
N GLU A 392 19.34 17.13 0.36
CA GLU A 392 20.02 18.30 -0.23
C GLU A 392 19.36 18.82 -1.51
N SER A 393 18.84 17.93 -2.37
CA SER A 393 18.24 18.31 -3.67
C SER A 393 17.27 19.49 -3.54
N GLY A 394 17.45 20.53 -4.37
CA GLY A 394 16.55 21.69 -4.41
C GLY A 394 15.10 21.31 -4.68
N ASN A 395 14.89 20.21 -5.42
CA ASN A 395 13.60 19.69 -5.86
C ASN A 395 12.92 18.76 -4.84
N SER A 396 13.54 18.52 -3.68
CA SER A 396 12.97 17.70 -2.60
C SER A 396 11.78 18.41 -1.95
N GLY A 397 10.58 17.85 -2.14
CA GLY A 397 9.37 18.33 -1.48
C GLY A 397 9.43 18.08 0.03
N GLU A 398 8.65 18.84 0.80
CA GLU A 398 8.55 18.76 2.27
C GLU A 398 8.37 17.30 2.78
N THR A 399 7.60 16.47 2.05
CA THR A 399 7.40 15.05 2.36
C THR A 399 8.67 14.21 2.23
N VAL A 400 9.51 14.47 1.22
CA VAL A 400 10.80 13.82 1.02
C VAL A 400 11.80 14.30 2.07
N GLN A 401 11.81 15.59 2.39
CA GLN A 401 12.71 16.15 3.42
C GLN A 401 12.40 15.57 4.81
N LYS A 402 11.13 15.43 5.18
CA LYS A 402 10.72 14.79 6.45
C LYS A 402 11.06 13.30 6.48
N ALA A 403 10.75 12.56 5.42
CA ALA A 403 11.12 11.14 5.33
C ALA A 403 12.66 10.94 5.37
N ALA A 404 13.44 11.85 4.76
CA ALA A 404 14.90 11.83 4.84
C ALA A 404 15.41 12.13 6.25
N ALA A 405 14.87 13.15 6.93
CA ALA A 405 15.21 13.45 8.32
C ALA A 405 14.89 12.26 9.25
N HIS A 406 13.71 11.64 9.08
CA HIS A 406 13.28 10.45 9.81
C HIS A 406 14.25 9.26 9.59
N ALA A 407 14.64 9.00 8.34
CA ALA A 407 15.63 7.98 8.00
C ALA A 407 17.02 8.27 8.60
N LEU A 408 17.50 9.52 8.51
CA LEU A 408 18.78 9.91 9.11
C LEU A 408 18.76 9.81 10.65
N ALA A 409 17.63 10.10 11.29
CA ALA A 409 17.46 9.94 12.74
C ALA A 409 17.48 8.47 13.18
N ALA A 410 17.01 7.53 12.36
CA ALA A 410 17.16 6.10 12.64
C ALA A 410 18.59 5.59 12.34
N LEU A 411 19.20 6.05 11.25
CA LEU A 411 20.56 5.65 10.82
C LEU A 411 21.65 6.19 11.76
N VAL A 412 21.48 7.37 12.37
CA VAL A 412 22.49 7.97 13.27
C VAL A 412 22.68 7.18 14.56
N GLU A 413 21.67 6.46 15.04
CA GLU A 413 21.83 5.52 16.16
C GLU A 413 22.76 4.35 15.81
N LYS A 414 22.76 3.90 14.56
CA LYS A 414 23.47 2.68 14.13
C LYS A 414 24.84 2.98 13.52
N SER A 415 25.01 4.15 12.90
CA SER A 415 26.25 4.54 12.21
C SER A 415 26.59 6.03 12.40
N PRO A 416 26.75 6.48 13.66
CA PRO A 416 26.88 7.90 13.99
C PRO A 416 28.06 8.59 13.27
N LYS A 417 29.22 7.92 13.18
CA LYS A 417 30.40 8.47 12.47
C LYS A 417 30.11 8.71 10.98
N ALA A 418 29.55 7.70 10.29
CA ALA A 418 29.28 7.78 8.86
C ALA A 418 28.21 8.83 8.55
N ILE A 419 27.15 8.93 9.37
CA ILE A 419 26.17 10.01 9.28
C ILE A 419 26.86 11.37 9.48
N LYS A 420 27.67 11.55 10.52
CA LYS A 420 28.37 12.82 10.80
C LYS A 420 29.27 13.25 9.64
N GLU A 421 29.97 12.32 9.00
CA GLU A 421 30.83 12.59 7.85
C GLU A 421 30.02 12.89 6.57
N ALA A 422 29.02 12.06 6.24
CA ALA A 422 28.18 12.24 5.06
C ALA A 422 27.30 13.50 5.12
N VAL A 423 26.70 13.82 6.27
CA VAL A 423 25.80 14.98 6.42
C VAL A 423 26.52 16.30 6.21
N HIS A 424 27.76 16.44 6.70
CA HIS A 424 28.57 17.64 6.49
C HIS A 424 29.16 17.72 5.07
N ALA A 425 29.33 16.60 4.37
CA ALA A 425 29.87 16.55 3.01
C ALA A 425 28.80 16.69 1.92
N LEU A 426 27.60 16.12 2.12
CA LEU A 426 26.60 15.89 1.07
C LEU A 426 25.28 16.67 1.27
N MET A 427 25.00 17.20 2.47
CA MET A 427 23.84 18.07 2.69
C MET A 427 24.11 19.37 3.50
N PRO A 428 25.22 20.10 3.25
CA PRO A 428 25.60 21.26 4.05
C PRO A 428 24.59 22.43 3.95
N HIS A 429 23.88 22.59 2.82
CA HIS A 429 22.93 23.69 2.66
C HIS A 429 21.63 23.41 3.43
N ARG A 430 21.03 22.22 3.27
CA ARG A 430 19.83 21.83 4.02
C ARG A 430 20.08 21.70 5.52
N LEU A 431 21.24 21.21 5.94
CA LEU A 431 21.61 21.18 7.37
C LEU A 431 21.59 22.58 8.00
N LYS A 432 22.03 23.60 7.26
CA LYS A 432 21.95 25.01 7.70
C LYS A 432 20.51 25.54 7.63
N GLU A 433 19.76 25.16 6.60
CA GLU A 433 18.36 25.56 6.41
C GLU A 433 17.47 25.03 7.54
N TRP A 434 17.49 23.71 7.81
CA TRP A 434 16.67 23.08 8.85
C TRP A 434 16.96 23.65 10.24
N ARG A 435 18.23 23.87 10.60
CA ARG A 435 18.60 24.59 11.85
C ARG A 435 17.97 25.99 11.91
N THR A 436 17.95 26.71 10.79
CA THR A 436 17.39 28.06 10.69
C THR A 436 15.84 28.06 10.69
N GLN A 437 15.22 26.99 10.20
CA GLN A 437 13.76 26.80 10.23
C GLN A 437 13.29 26.44 11.65
N VAL A 438 13.90 25.45 12.29
CA VAL A 438 13.56 24.98 13.65
C VAL A 438 13.64 26.12 14.68
N GLN A 439 14.71 26.93 14.65
CA GLN A 439 14.88 28.12 15.50
C GLN A 439 13.82 29.23 15.32
N ARG A 440 12.88 29.09 14.37
CA ARG A 440 11.73 29.99 14.18
C ARG A 440 10.40 29.37 14.63
N VAL A 441 10.37 28.05 14.85
CA VAL A 441 9.17 27.27 15.16
C VAL A 441 8.98 27.08 16.67
N GLU A 442 10.03 27.26 17.49
CA GLU A 442 9.99 27.20 18.97
C GLU A 442 8.99 28.17 19.65
N GLY A 443 8.27 29.00 18.90
CA GLY A 443 7.22 29.91 19.39
C GLY A 443 5.78 29.39 19.26
N ASP A 444 5.51 28.30 18.54
CA ASP A 444 4.17 27.72 18.35
C ASP A 444 4.17 26.19 18.59
N GLY A 445 3.04 25.65 19.06
CA GLY A 445 3.01 24.42 19.86
C GLY A 445 3.18 23.08 19.13
N GLU A 446 3.95 22.18 19.76
CA GLU A 446 3.89 20.70 19.73
C GLU A 446 3.49 20.02 18.40
N ALA A 447 4.20 20.34 17.32
CA ALA A 447 4.35 19.44 16.17
C ALA A 447 5.76 18.82 16.19
N GLN A 448 5.86 17.50 16.40
CA GLN A 448 7.14 16.78 16.43
C GLN A 448 7.73 16.67 15.01
N ASP A 449 8.52 17.65 14.59
CA ASP A 449 9.17 17.66 13.29
C ASP A 449 10.37 16.70 13.27
N ASP A 450 10.39 15.75 12.33
CA ASP A 450 11.50 14.80 12.12
C ASP A 450 12.86 15.51 11.94
N ARG A 451 12.87 16.73 11.40
CA ARG A 451 14.08 17.56 11.24
C ARG A 451 14.66 17.99 12.58
N LEU A 452 13.82 18.38 13.54
CA LEU A 452 14.26 18.69 14.91
C LEU A 452 14.81 17.43 15.57
N HIS A 453 14.08 16.31 15.50
CA HIS A 453 14.53 15.04 16.10
C HIS A 453 15.88 14.56 15.53
N PHE A 454 16.08 14.70 14.21
CA PHE A 454 17.37 14.42 13.57
C PHE A 454 18.49 15.36 14.03
N LEU A 455 18.24 16.67 14.12
CA LEU A 455 19.23 17.65 14.59
C LEU A 455 19.66 17.37 16.04
N ASP A 456 18.70 17.09 16.92
CA ASP A 456 18.92 16.64 18.30
C ASP A 456 19.84 15.41 18.36
N ALA A 457 19.58 14.40 17.52
CA ALA A 457 20.35 13.17 17.47
C ALA A 457 21.76 13.39 16.90
N LEU A 458 21.91 14.30 15.92
CA LEU A 458 23.20 14.71 15.35
C LEU A 458 24.05 15.52 16.35
N GLU A 459 23.45 16.37 17.18
CA GLU A 459 24.16 17.13 18.21
C GLU A 459 24.65 16.25 19.37
N ARG A 460 23.90 15.19 19.73
CA ARG A 460 24.34 14.17 20.72
C ARG A 460 25.59 13.39 20.30
N ILE A 461 25.98 13.44 19.03
CA ILE A 461 27.19 12.78 18.48
C ILE A 461 28.24 13.77 17.95
N SER A 462 28.05 15.07 18.17
CA SER A 462 28.91 16.15 17.66
C SER A 462 30.15 16.41 18.51
#